data_AF-A0A3P7LXB5-F1
#
_entry.id   AF-A0A3P7LXB5-F1
#
_cell.length_a   1.000
_cell.length_b   1.000
_cell.length_c   1.000
_cell.angle_alpha   90.00
_cell.angle_beta   90.00
_cell.angle_gamma   90.00
#
_symmetry.space_group_name_H-M   'P 1'
#
loop_
_entity.id
_entity.type
_entity.pdbx_description
1 polymer ?
#
loop_
_entity_poly.entity_id
_entity_poly.type
_entity_poly.pdbx_seq_one_letter_code
_entity_poly.pdbx_strand_id
1 'polypeptide(L)'
;MPRRPMQSRLVSALRPQLEHFNKEVYCKLWTPLAIAIGVIKAFKKHLTADFKARPIPEFAKHLRGQALVDYVNKAQPFFKAKLPSMSYEQLKYRIMDWKYIETSDPMIRGKAPEIETEIPER
;
A
#
# COMPACT_ATOMS: atom_id res chain seq x y z
N MET A 1 -2.71 -9.35 -59.96
CA MET A 1 -1.99 -8.67 -58.85
C MET A 1 -2.99 -7.95 -57.96
N PRO A 2 -3.22 -8.35 -56.70
CA PRO A 2 -4.17 -7.64 -55.85
C PRO A 2 -3.52 -6.33 -55.35
N ARG A 3 -4.15 -5.19 -55.66
CA ARG A 3 -3.74 -3.87 -55.14
C ARG A 3 -4.08 -3.85 -53.65
N ARG A 4 -3.06 -3.83 -52.78
CA ARG A 4 -3.26 -3.61 -51.33
C ARG A 4 -4.03 -2.29 -51.13
N PRO A 5 -5.10 -2.27 -50.31
CA PRO A 5 -5.88 -1.06 -50.10
C PRO A 5 -4.99 0.03 -49.50
N MET A 6 -5.10 1.24 -50.03
CA MET A 6 -4.25 2.40 -49.72
C MET A 6 -4.20 2.72 -48.20
N GLN A 7 -5.27 2.36 -47.47
CA GLN A 7 -5.38 2.39 -46.02
C GLN A 7 -4.29 1.59 -45.29
N SER A 8 -3.93 0.40 -45.80
CA SER A 8 -2.93 -0.48 -45.17
C SER A 8 -1.51 0.12 -45.17
N ARG A 9 -1.18 0.95 -46.18
CA ARG A 9 0.12 1.64 -46.28
C ARG A 9 0.23 2.80 -45.30
N LEU A 10 -0.84 3.55 -45.11
CA LEU A 10 -0.89 4.66 -44.16
C LEU A 10 -0.83 4.16 -42.71
N VAL A 11 -1.55 3.08 -42.39
CA VAL A 11 -1.51 2.44 -41.07
C VAL A 11 -0.12 1.84 -40.77
N SER A 12 0.54 1.21 -41.75
CA SER A 12 1.92 0.71 -41.57
C SER A 12 2.95 1.82 -41.42
N ALA A 13 2.72 3.00 -42.02
CA ALA A 13 3.63 4.14 -41.95
C ALA A 13 3.48 4.94 -40.64
N LEU A 14 2.28 5.02 -40.08
CA LEU A 14 2.04 5.71 -38.80
C LEU A 14 2.40 4.86 -37.56
N ARG A 15 2.43 3.52 -37.67
CA ARG A 15 2.77 2.62 -36.56
C ARG A 15 4.14 2.93 -35.90
N PRO A 16 5.26 3.06 -36.64
CA PRO A 16 6.56 3.35 -36.02
C PRO A 16 6.61 4.75 -35.40
N GLN A 17 5.91 5.74 -35.97
CA GLN A 17 5.77 7.09 -35.39
C GLN A 17 5.03 7.02 -34.04
N LEU A 18 3.89 6.32 -34.00
CA LEU A 18 3.11 6.15 -32.77
C LEU A 18 3.90 5.40 -31.68
N GLU A 19 4.64 4.35 -32.05
CA GLU A 19 5.51 3.61 -31.13
C GLU A 19 6.69 4.46 -30.63
N HIS A 20 7.27 5.30 -31.49
CA HIS A 20 8.34 6.22 -31.12
C HIS A 20 7.83 7.30 -30.15
N PHE A 21 6.68 7.91 -30.43
CA PHE A 21 6.01 8.84 -29.51
C PHE A 21 5.65 8.17 -28.18
N ASN A 22 5.14 6.94 -28.21
CA ASN A 22 4.77 6.22 -27.00
C ASN A 22 6.03 5.86 -26.16
N LYS A 23 7.12 5.44 -26.80
CA LYS A 23 8.42 5.19 -26.14
C LYS A 23 9.04 6.48 -25.61
N GLU A 24 9.00 7.58 -26.34
CA GLU A 24 9.48 8.88 -25.86
C GLU A 24 8.68 9.36 -24.65
N VAL A 25 7.36 9.24 -24.68
CA VAL A 25 6.50 9.60 -23.55
C VAL A 25 6.77 8.70 -22.35
N TYR A 26 6.89 7.38 -22.55
CA TYR A 26 7.22 6.44 -21.48
C TYR A 26 8.62 6.70 -20.87
N CYS A 27 9.61 6.98 -21.71
CA CYS A 27 10.98 7.24 -21.28
C CYS A 27 11.16 8.65 -20.68
N LYS A 28 10.35 9.65 -21.07
CA LYS A 28 10.47 11.02 -20.52
C LYS A 28 9.62 11.23 -19.27
N LEU A 29 8.45 10.60 -19.16
CA LEU A 29 7.51 10.81 -18.04
C LEU A 29 7.36 9.62 -17.09
N TRP A 30 7.32 8.38 -17.61
CA TRP A 30 6.98 7.22 -16.78
C TRP A 30 8.17 6.62 -16.03
N THR A 31 9.36 6.59 -16.63
CA THR A 31 10.59 6.11 -15.96
C THR A 31 10.98 6.94 -14.73
N PRO A 32 11.04 8.29 -14.74
CA PRO A 32 11.35 9.05 -13.53
C PRO A 32 10.28 8.87 -12.44
N LEU A 33 9.00 8.75 -12.83
CA LEU A 33 7.90 8.47 -11.89
C LEU A 33 8.06 7.09 -11.23
N ALA A 34 8.34 6.04 -12.01
CA ALA A 34 8.56 4.70 -11.50
C ALA A 34 9.77 4.63 -10.55
N ILE A 35 10.87 5.33 -10.89
CA ILE A 35 12.05 5.46 -10.03
C ILE A 35 11.68 6.20 -8.73
N ALA A 36 10.97 7.32 -8.80
CA ALA A 36 10.53 8.07 -7.63
C ALA A 36 9.65 7.23 -6.71
N ILE A 37 8.69 6.47 -7.26
CA ILE A 37 7.87 5.52 -6.50
C ILE A 37 8.73 4.44 -5.84
N GLY A 38 9.72 3.90 -6.56
CA GLY A 38 10.69 2.93 -6.04
C GLY A 38 11.49 3.47 -4.85
N VAL A 39 12.01 4.69 -4.97
CA VAL A 39 12.77 5.39 -3.92
C VAL A 39 11.88 5.65 -2.69
N ILE A 40 10.66 6.16 -2.88
CA ILE A 40 9.70 6.39 -1.78
C ILE A 40 9.38 5.08 -1.06
N LYS A 41 9.19 3.99 -1.81
CA LYS A 41 8.91 2.66 -1.23
C LYS A 41 10.09 2.12 -0.43
N ALA A 42 11.31 2.24 -0.95
CA ALA A 42 12.53 1.84 -0.26
C ALA A 42 12.77 2.68 1.01
N PHE A 43 12.58 4.00 0.92
CA PHE A 43 12.69 4.92 2.05
C PHE A 43 11.69 4.59 3.16
N LYS A 44 10.41 4.33 2.82
CA LYS A 44 9.40 3.89 3.79
C LYS A 44 9.78 2.59 4.49
N LYS A 45 10.34 1.62 3.75
CA LYS A 45 10.81 0.35 4.34
C LYS A 45 11.95 0.57 5.33
N HIS A 46 12.95 1.37 4.95
CA HIS A 46 14.11 1.69 5.79
C HIS A 46 13.67 2.42 7.08
N LEU A 47 12.83 3.45 6.93
CA LEU A 47 12.30 4.21 8.07
C LEU A 47 11.55 3.32 9.06
N THR A 48 10.82 2.31 8.58
CA THR A 48 10.09 1.36 9.44
C THR A 48 11.05 0.44 10.19
N ALA A 49 12.11 -0.04 9.54
CA ALA A 49 13.13 -0.88 10.18
C ALA A 49 13.91 -0.10 11.24
N ASP A 50 14.36 1.11 10.91
CA ASP A 50 15.07 2.00 11.83
C ASP A 50 14.20 2.36 13.04
N PHE A 51 12.91 2.62 12.81
CA PHE A 51 11.98 2.92 13.89
C PHE A 51 11.78 1.73 14.84
N LYS A 52 11.64 0.52 14.29
CA LYS A 52 11.50 -0.72 15.09
C LYS A 52 12.75 -1.05 15.91
N ALA A 53 13.93 -0.64 15.44
CA ALA A 53 15.19 -0.86 16.14
C ALA A 53 15.42 0.11 17.32
N ARG A 54 14.65 1.18 17.45
CA ARG A 54 14.82 2.17 18.53
C ARG A 54 14.34 1.58 19.86
N PRO A 55 15.17 1.58 20.91
CA PRO A 55 14.74 1.16 22.23
C PRO A 55 13.70 2.12 22.79
N ILE A 56 12.72 1.59 23.53
CA ILE A 56 11.74 2.41 24.24
C ILE A 56 12.45 3.03 25.47
N PRO A 57 12.50 4.36 25.60
CA PRO A 57 13.17 5.00 26.71
C PRO A 57 12.44 4.71 28.04
N GLU A 58 13.18 4.57 29.14
CA GLU A 58 12.62 4.17 30.44
C GLU A 58 11.49 5.08 30.92
N PHE A 59 11.62 6.40 30.74
CA PHE A 59 10.57 7.35 31.13
C PHE A 59 9.25 7.08 30.41
N ALA A 60 9.30 6.66 29.13
CA ALA A 60 8.11 6.42 28.31
C ALA A 60 7.32 5.20 28.81
N LYS A 61 7.97 4.25 29.48
CA LYS A 61 7.30 3.08 30.08
C LYS A 61 6.40 3.47 31.25
N HIS A 62 6.67 4.61 31.88
CA HIS A 62 5.90 5.11 33.02
C HIS A 62 4.85 6.17 32.64
N LEU A 63 4.80 6.60 31.37
CA LEU A 63 3.79 7.55 30.91
C LEU A 63 2.39 6.93 30.91
N ARG A 64 1.39 7.71 31.31
CA ARG A 64 -0.02 7.32 31.35
C ARG A 64 -0.92 8.43 30.82
N GLY A 65 -2.15 8.07 30.46
CA GLY A 65 -3.18 9.01 30.06
C GLY A 65 -2.74 9.89 28.88
N GLN A 66 -2.97 11.21 29.01
CA GLN A 66 -2.70 12.18 27.94
C GLN A 66 -1.21 12.26 27.58
N ALA A 67 -0.31 12.19 28.58
CA ALA A 67 1.12 12.29 28.34
C ALA A 67 1.66 11.13 27.48
N LEU A 68 1.08 9.93 27.63
CA LEU A 68 1.40 8.79 26.77
C LEU A 68 0.92 9.02 25.33
N VAL A 69 -0.29 9.55 25.17
CA VAL A 69 -0.86 9.86 23.85
C VAL A 69 0.00 10.90 23.13
N ASP A 70 0.40 11.96 23.82
CA ASP A 70 1.23 13.02 23.25
C ASP A 70 2.61 12.50 22.85
N TYR A 71 3.21 11.64 23.69
CA TYR A 71 4.46 10.98 23.37
C TYR A 71 4.34 10.09 22.12
N VAL A 72 3.32 9.24 22.04
CA VAL A 72 3.10 8.34 20.88
C VAL A 72 2.91 9.17 19.61
N ASN A 73 2.13 10.24 19.67
CA ASN A 73 1.89 11.13 18.53
C ASN A 73 3.15 11.88 18.08
N LYS A 74 4.05 12.20 19.01
CA LYS A 74 5.34 12.84 18.70
C LYS A 74 6.35 11.84 18.15
N ALA A 75 6.42 10.65 18.73
CA ALA A 75 7.41 9.64 18.40
C ALA A 75 7.08 8.90 17.10
N GLN A 76 5.80 8.74 16.76
CA GLN A 76 5.36 7.86 15.69
C GLN A 76 4.48 8.58 14.65
N PRO A 77 4.96 8.76 13.41
CA PRO A 77 4.23 9.51 12.38
C PRO A 77 3.15 8.70 11.65
N PHE A 78 3.07 7.38 11.86
CA PHE A 78 2.22 6.50 11.05
C PHE A 78 0.73 6.57 11.42
N PHE A 79 0.42 6.86 12.68
CA PHE A 79 -0.96 6.97 13.16
C PHE A 79 -1.05 7.96 14.31
N LYS A 80 -2.27 8.45 14.56
CA LYS A 80 -2.57 9.33 15.69
C LYS A 80 -3.27 8.54 16.80
N ALA A 81 -2.70 8.56 17.99
CA ALA A 81 -3.31 8.06 19.21
C ALA A 81 -4.29 9.11 19.77
N LYS A 82 -5.39 8.63 20.36
CA LYS A 82 -6.36 9.44 21.10
C LYS A 82 -6.89 8.62 22.27
N LEU A 83 -7.18 9.27 23.39
CA LEU A 83 -7.90 8.63 24.48
C LEU A 83 -9.34 8.31 24.03
N PRO A 84 -9.84 7.09 24.32
CA PRO A 84 -11.21 6.75 24.02
C PRO A 84 -12.17 7.58 24.88
N SER A 85 -13.29 8.02 24.29
CA SER A 85 -14.38 8.67 25.03
C SER A 85 -15.28 7.69 25.77
N MET A 86 -15.08 6.39 25.56
CA MET A 86 -15.86 5.30 26.14
C MET A 86 -15.12 4.65 27.31
N SER A 87 -15.85 3.90 28.16
CA SER A 87 -15.21 3.17 29.26
C SER A 87 -14.32 2.04 28.75
N TYR A 88 -13.38 1.60 29.59
CA TYR A 88 -12.51 0.47 29.26
C TYR A 88 -13.30 -0.82 28.98
N GLU A 89 -14.40 -1.04 29.69
CA GLU A 89 -15.27 -2.21 29.46
C GLU A 89 -15.95 -2.14 28.10
N GLN A 90 -16.51 -0.98 27.74
CA GLN A 90 -17.13 -0.77 26.43
C GLN A 90 -16.12 -0.94 25.29
N LEU A 91 -14.89 -0.46 25.48
CA LEU A 91 -13.80 -0.67 24.55
C LEU A 91 -13.50 -2.18 24.40
N LYS A 92 -13.36 -2.89 25.53
CA LYS A 92 -13.06 -4.31 25.57
C LYS A 92 -14.14 -5.15 24.86
N TYR A 93 -15.41 -4.84 25.05
CA TYR A 93 -16.53 -5.52 24.37
C TYR A 93 -16.53 -5.33 22.85
N ARG A 94 -15.95 -4.24 22.33
CA ARG A 94 -15.87 -3.99 20.88
C ARG A 94 -14.66 -4.63 20.22
N ILE A 95 -13.62 -4.91 20.99
CA ILE A 95 -12.38 -5.51 20.47
C ILE A 95 -12.56 -7.03 20.45
N MET A 96 -12.14 -7.65 19.35
CA MET A 96 -12.11 -9.10 19.24
C MET A 96 -11.17 -9.67 20.32
N ASP A 97 -11.66 -10.64 21.08
CA ASP A 97 -10.86 -11.31 22.11
C ASP A 97 -9.58 -11.90 21.49
N TRP A 98 -8.46 -11.75 22.21
CA TRP A 98 -7.13 -12.13 21.68
C TRP A 98 -7.05 -13.61 21.24
N LYS A 99 -7.82 -14.49 21.88
CA LYS A 99 -7.93 -15.94 21.55
C LYS A 99 -8.38 -16.22 20.11
N TYR A 100 -8.92 -15.22 19.42
CA TYR A 100 -9.35 -15.32 18.03
C TYR A 100 -8.36 -14.66 17.04
N ILE A 101 -7.31 -13.99 17.53
CA ILE A 101 -6.31 -13.30 16.69
C ILE A 101 -5.22 -14.28 16.22
N GLU A 102 -4.79 -15.21 17.09
CA GLU A 102 -3.77 -16.22 16.80
C GLU A 102 -4.37 -17.56 16.40
N THR A 103 -5.32 -17.55 15.46
CA THR A 103 -5.68 -18.81 14.82
C THR A 103 -4.65 -19.13 13.75
N SER A 104 -3.67 -19.98 14.09
CA SER A 104 -2.75 -20.61 13.13
C SER A 104 -3.46 -21.65 12.25
N ASP A 105 -4.75 -21.92 12.50
CA ASP A 105 -5.54 -22.87 11.74
C ASP A 105 -5.87 -22.30 10.35
N PRO A 106 -5.31 -22.87 9.27
CA PRO A 106 -5.59 -22.46 7.91
C PRO A 106 -7.06 -22.68 7.50
N MET A 107 -7.87 -23.41 8.29
CA MET A 107 -9.30 -23.56 8.03
C MET A 107 -10.14 -22.35 8.45
N ILE A 108 -9.72 -21.59 9.47
CA ILE A 108 -10.42 -20.36 9.92
C ILE A 108 -9.99 -19.14 9.10
N ARG A 109 -8.77 -19.15 8.58
CA ARG A 109 -8.35 -18.20 7.54
C ARG A 109 -9.14 -18.57 6.28
N GLY A 110 -10.35 -18.04 6.16
CA GLY A 110 -11.23 -18.30 5.02
C GLY A 110 -10.39 -18.25 3.75
N LYS A 111 -10.26 -19.40 3.08
CA LYS A 111 -9.64 -19.46 1.75
C LYS A 111 -10.36 -18.37 0.96
N ALA A 112 -9.61 -17.43 0.39
CA ALA A 112 -10.19 -16.53 -0.60
C ALA A 112 -10.97 -17.44 -1.57
N PRO A 113 -12.26 -17.21 -1.83
CA PRO A 113 -12.96 -18.01 -2.81
C PRO A 113 -12.13 -17.92 -4.09
N GLU A 114 -11.75 -19.07 -4.64
CA GLU A 114 -11.21 -19.14 -5.99
C GLU A 114 -12.37 -18.70 -6.88
N ILE A 115 -12.44 -17.41 -7.18
CA ILE A 115 -13.48 -16.85 -8.02
C ILE A 115 -13.13 -17.27 -9.46
N GLU A 116 -13.57 -18.45 -9.89
CA GLU A 116 -13.52 -18.91 -11.29
C GLU A 116 -14.56 -18.19 -12.18
N THR A 117 -14.96 -16.97 -11.83
CA THR A 117 -15.79 -16.17 -12.73
C THR A 117 -14.88 -15.33 -13.61
N GLU A 118 -14.76 -15.74 -14.85
CA GLU A 118 -14.38 -14.90 -15.97
C GLU A 118 -15.13 -13.56 -15.84
N ILE A 119 -14.39 -12.49 -15.54
CA ILE A 119 -14.95 -11.15 -15.40
C ILE A 119 -15.48 -10.78 -16.79
N PRO A 120 -16.80 -10.62 -17.01
CA PRO A 120 -17.30 -10.31 -18.34
C PRO A 120 -16.75 -8.95 -18.76
N GLU A 121 -16.07 -8.93 -19.91
CA GLU A 121 -15.62 -7.69 -20.55
C GLU A 121 -16.86 -6.85 -20.88
N ARG A 122 -16.86 -5.60 -20.39
CA ARG A 122 -17.91 -4.61 -20.70
C ARG A 122 -17.75 -4.05 -22.10
#